data_AF-A0A953DQ79-F1
#
_entry.id   AF-A0A953DQ79-F1
#
_cell.length_a   1.000
_cell.length_b   1.000
_cell.length_c   1.000
_cell.angle_alpha   90.00
_cell.angle_beta   90.00
_cell.angle_gamma   90.00
#
_symmetry.space_group_name_H-M   'P 1'
#
loop_
_entity.id
_entity.type
_entity.pdbx_description
1 polymer ?
#
loop_
_entity_poly.entity_id
_entity_poly.type
_entity_poly.pdbx_seq_one_letter_code
_entity_poly.pdbx_strand_id
1 'polypeptide(L)'
;MSRRGPGRLRVLAREDGFTLVEMLLVSLMLVALASAVAGVLVSTAATTAQARVRTAADQLAAAKIEMIRALPYDEVGLVGGNPPGRLRSPDPTVTEIAGAAVRVTYAVGYVDDPAGSVVTYADYKKVVVTVTRSSDGALLAQKTTYVAAS
;
A
#
# COMPACT_ATOMS: atom_id res chain seq x y z
N MET A 1 56.25 1.71 76.47
CA MET A 1 56.67 2.16 75.13
C MET A 1 56.02 1.26 74.08
N SER A 2 55.44 1.88 73.06
CA SER A 2 54.45 1.33 72.11
C SER A 2 55.09 0.54 70.95
N ARG A 3 54.47 -0.56 70.52
CA ARG A 3 54.73 -1.20 69.21
C ARG A 3 53.41 -1.39 68.45
N ARG A 4 53.29 -0.69 67.32
CA ARG A 4 52.18 -0.73 66.35
C ARG A 4 52.46 -1.73 65.21
N GLY A 5 51.38 -2.39 64.74
CA GLY A 5 51.20 -2.93 63.38
C GLY A 5 51.84 -4.30 63.10
N PRO A 6 51.24 -5.17 62.26
CA PRO A 6 50.78 -4.86 60.90
C PRO A 6 49.27 -5.19 60.72
N GLY A 7 48.49 -4.58 59.82
CA GLY A 7 48.75 -4.32 58.41
C GLY A 7 47.65 -5.07 57.65
N ARG A 8 46.49 -4.41 57.45
CA ARG A 8 45.37 -4.97 56.67
C ARG A 8 45.86 -5.17 55.25
N LEU A 9 46.09 -6.43 54.85
CA LEU A 9 46.26 -6.81 53.45
C LEU A 9 44.94 -6.55 52.74
N ARG A 10 44.87 -5.43 52.00
CA ARG A 10 43.89 -5.25 50.94
C ARG A 10 44.22 -6.27 49.86
N VAL A 11 43.40 -7.32 49.79
CA VAL A 11 43.32 -8.14 48.59
C VAL A 11 42.70 -7.25 47.50
N LEU A 12 43.54 -6.66 46.67
CA LEU A 12 43.11 -6.13 45.38
C LEU A 12 42.84 -7.35 44.50
N ALA A 13 41.59 -7.79 44.49
CA ALA A 13 41.14 -8.81 43.56
C ALA A 13 41.32 -8.28 42.14
N ARG A 14 41.91 -9.11 41.30
CA ARG A 14 42.34 -8.84 39.94
C ARG A 14 41.11 -8.86 39.03
N GLU A 15 40.62 -7.71 38.58
CA GLU A 15 39.44 -7.58 37.68
C GLU A 15 39.81 -7.48 36.18
N ASP A 16 41.09 -7.56 35.82
CA ASP A 16 41.54 -7.19 34.46
C ASP A 16 41.24 -8.23 33.36
N GLY A 17 40.88 -9.47 33.72
CA GLY A 17 40.61 -10.55 32.76
C GLY A 17 39.13 -10.72 32.38
N PHE A 18 38.21 -10.09 33.12
CA PHE A 18 36.76 -10.26 32.95
C PHE A 18 36.16 -9.23 31.96
N THR A 19 36.87 -8.14 31.70
CA THR A 19 36.34 -6.97 30.96
C THR A 19 36.29 -7.15 29.43
N LEU A 20 37.23 -7.88 28.82
CA LEU A 20 37.25 -8.05 27.35
C LEU A 20 36.10 -8.93 26.84
N VAL A 21 35.84 -10.03 27.54
CA VAL A 21 34.71 -10.93 27.22
C VAL A 21 33.39 -10.21 27.50
N GLU A 22 33.29 -9.46 28.59
CA GLU A 22 32.12 -8.66 28.91
C GLU A 22 31.86 -7.58 27.85
N MET A 23 32.89 -6.83 27.43
CA MET A 23 32.76 -5.85 26.35
C MET A 23 32.37 -6.51 25.03
N LEU A 24 32.88 -7.72 24.73
CA LEU A 24 32.47 -8.49 23.57
C LEU A 24 30.98 -8.87 23.66
N LEU A 25 30.53 -9.39 24.79
CA LEU A 25 29.12 -9.74 25.01
C LEU A 25 28.21 -8.50 24.90
N VAL A 26 28.58 -7.38 25.54
CA VAL A 26 27.85 -6.11 25.45
C VAL A 26 27.79 -5.61 24.00
N SER A 27 28.90 -5.68 23.26
CA SER A 27 28.92 -5.28 21.85
C SER A 27 28.05 -6.17 20.98
N LEU A 28 28.04 -7.48 21.22
CA LEU A 28 27.19 -8.43 20.50
C LEU A 28 25.71 -8.17 20.78
N MET A 29 25.35 -7.93 22.04
CA MET A 29 24.00 -7.54 22.44
C MET A 29 23.61 -6.21 21.78
N LEU A 30 24.51 -5.22 21.77
CA LEU A 30 24.24 -3.92 21.16
C LEU A 30 24.01 -4.04 19.65
N VAL A 31 24.84 -4.81 18.94
CA VAL A 31 24.66 -5.06 17.49
C VAL A 31 23.35 -5.80 17.23
N ALA A 32 23.02 -6.80 18.04
CA ALA A 32 21.76 -7.53 17.93
C ALA A 32 20.56 -6.57 18.09
N LEU A 33 20.55 -5.73 19.13
CA LEU A 33 19.50 -4.74 19.36
C LEU A 33 19.42 -3.70 18.23
N ALA A 34 20.57 -3.16 17.80
CA ALA A 34 20.65 -2.20 16.71
C ALA A 34 20.09 -2.78 15.40
N SER A 35 20.42 -4.05 15.11
CA SER A 35 19.91 -4.73 13.92
C SER A 35 18.39 -4.93 13.96
N ALA A 36 17.83 -5.26 15.13
CA ALA A 36 16.40 -5.41 15.32
C ALA A 36 15.67 -4.08 15.08
N VAL A 37 16.17 -2.98 15.65
CA VAL A 37 15.60 -1.63 15.45
C VAL A 37 15.71 -1.20 13.98
N ALA A 38 16.86 -1.41 13.35
CA ALA A 38 17.07 -1.10 11.94
C ALA A 38 16.08 -1.89 11.05
N GLY A 39 15.88 -3.17 11.34
CA GLY A 39 14.89 -4.00 10.64
C GLY A 39 13.47 -3.45 10.74
N VAL A 40 13.05 -3.04 11.95
CA VAL A 40 11.74 -2.40 12.16
C VAL A 40 11.62 -1.10 11.35
N LEU A 41 12.65 -0.25 11.35
CA LEU A 41 12.62 1.01 10.58
C LEU A 41 12.48 0.77 9.08
N VAL A 42 13.25 -0.16 8.51
CA VAL A 42 13.18 -0.51 7.09
C VAL A 42 11.80 -1.07 6.74
N SER A 43 11.28 -2.00 7.54
CA SER A 43 9.95 -2.60 7.32
C SER A 43 8.82 -1.55 7.41
N THR A 44 8.92 -0.61 8.36
CA THR A 44 7.94 0.47 8.53
C THR A 44 7.97 1.44 7.35
N ALA A 45 9.17 1.79 6.86
CA ALA A 45 9.32 2.64 5.69
C ALA A 45 8.73 2.00 4.44
N ALA A 46 9.01 0.71 4.20
CA ALA A 46 8.45 -0.05 3.09
C ALA A 46 6.91 -0.13 3.17
N THR A 47 6.37 -0.41 4.35
CA THR A 47 4.92 -0.50 4.57
C THR A 47 4.24 0.85 4.34
N THR A 48 4.86 1.94 4.80
CA THR A 48 4.34 3.30 4.61
C THR A 48 4.36 3.70 3.13
N ALA A 49 5.42 3.35 2.39
CA ALA A 49 5.47 3.58 0.94
C ALA A 49 4.35 2.84 0.21
N GLN A 50 4.09 1.57 0.56
CA GLN A 50 2.98 0.81 -0.01
C GLN A 50 1.61 1.40 0.33
N ALA A 51 1.42 1.85 1.57
CA ALA A 51 0.20 2.51 2.01
C ALA A 51 -0.07 3.78 1.19
N ARG A 52 0.94 4.63 0.98
CA ARG A 52 0.84 5.85 0.15
C ARG A 52 0.38 5.54 -1.28
N VAL A 53 0.96 4.51 -1.91
CA VAL A 53 0.56 4.08 -3.26
C VAL A 53 -0.90 3.62 -3.29
N ARG A 54 -1.34 2.82 -2.31
CA ARG A 54 -2.75 2.39 -2.22
C ARG A 54 -3.71 3.56 -2.00
N THR A 55 -3.38 4.49 -1.10
CA THR A 55 -4.20 5.69 -0.89
C THR A 55 -4.32 6.53 -2.16
N ALA A 56 -3.21 6.73 -2.89
CA ALA A 56 -3.24 7.44 -4.17
C ALA A 56 -4.08 6.67 -5.22
N ALA A 57 -4.00 5.34 -5.25
CA ALA A 57 -4.79 4.50 -6.15
C ALA A 57 -6.30 4.59 -5.84
N ASP A 58 -6.66 4.62 -4.56
CA ASP A 58 -8.05 4.78 -4.12
C ASP A 58 -8.62 6.14 -4.49
N GLN A 59 -7.83 7.21 -4.34
CA GLN A 59 -8.19 8.56 -4.76
C GLN A 59 -8.36 8.64 -6.28
N LEU A 60 -7.45 8.03 -7.03
CA LEU A 60 -7.55 7.94 -8.49
C LEU A 60 -8.81 7.17 -8.92
N ALA A 61 -9.07 6.01 -8.32
CA ALA A 61 -10.27 5.22 -8.60
C ALA A 61 -11.54 6.02 -8.29
N ALA A 62 -11.56 6.77 -7.17
CA ALA A 62 -12.69 7.64 -6.82
C ALA A 62 -12.89 8.74 -7.87
N ALA A 63 -11.83 9.44 -8.26
CA ALA A 63 -11.90 10.48 -9.28
C ALA A 63 -12.41 9.94 -10.64
N LYS A 64 -11.99 8.74 -11.04
CA LYS A 64 -12.50 8.09 -12.26
C LYS A 64 -13.98 7.73 -12.13
N ILE A 65 -14.45 7.26 -10.97
CA ILE A 65 -15.87 6.99 -10.74
C ILE A 65 -16.70 8.26 -10.86
N GLU A 66 -16.26 9.38 -10.26
CA GLU A 66 -16.96 10.66 -10.38
C GLU A 66 -16.96 11.18 -11.82
N MET A 67 -15.85 11.03 -12.56
CA MET A 67 -15.81 11.33 -13.99
C MET A 67 -16.81 10.47 -14.78
N ILE A 68 -16.93 9.18 -14.47
CA ILE A 68 -17.88 8.26 -15.11
C ILE A 68 -19.32 8.65 -14.79
N ARG A 69 -19.61 9.06 -13.55
CA ARG A 69 -20.95 9.51 -13.13
C ARG A 69 -21.39 10.80 -13.80
N ALA A 70 -20.44 11.65 -14.18
CA ALA A 70 -20.72 12.87 -14.92
C ALA A 70 -20.95 12.64 -16.42
N LEU A 71 -20.82 11.40 -16.92
CA LEU A 71 -21.06 11.07 -18.33
C LEU A 71 -22.56 10.93 -18.61
N PRO A 72 -23.01 11.36 -19.80
CA PRO A 72 -24.29 10.89 -20.34
C PRO A 72 -24.31 9.36 -20.40
N TYR A 73 -25.46 8.75 -20.12
CA TYR A 73 -25.61 7.29 -20.08
C TYR A 73 -25.07 6.60 -21.34
N ASP A 74 -25.35 7.17 -22.52
CA ASP A 74 -24.91 6.63 -23.82
C ASP A 74 -23.38 6.64 -24.01
N GLU A 75 -22.67 7.52 -23.31
CA GLU A 75 -21.21 7.60 -23.35
C GLU A 75 -20.53 6.66 -22.35
N VAL A 76 -21.28 6.13 -21.37
CA VAL A 76 -20.79 5.15 -20.40
C VAL A 76 -20.67 3.80 -21.08
N GLY A 77 -19.46 3.43 -21.49
CA GLY A 77 -19.19 2.21 -22.21
C GLY A 77 -17.78 2.20 -22.74
N LEU A 78 -17.34 1.05 -23.25
CA LEU A 78 -15.98 0.90 -23.77
C LEU A 78 -15.91 1.29 -25.23
N VAL A 79 -14.80 1.92 -25.64
CA VAL A 79 -14.50 2.14 -27.06
C VAL A 79 -14.38 0.78 -27.75
N GLY A 80 -15.26 0.50 -28.71
CA GLY A 80 -15.31 -0.78 -29.42
C GLY A 80 -15.81 -1.97 -28.59
N GLY A 81 -16.40 -1.72 -27.41
CA GLY A 81 -16.96 -2.75 -26.54
C GLY A 81 -18.48 -2.78 -26.52
N ASN A 82 -19.02 -3.63 -25.66
CA ASN A 82 -20.45 -3.75 -25.37
C ASN A 82 -20.65 -3.72 -23.84
N PRO A 83 -21.24 -2.67 -23.24
CA PRO A 83 -21.85 -1.50 -23.87
C PRO A 83 -20.85 -0.61 -24.63
N PRO A 84 -21.23 -0.04 -25.80
CA PRO A 84 -20.41 0.94 -26.49
C PRO A 84 -20.38 2.25 -25.71
N GLY A 85 -19.25 2.96 -25.76
CA GLY A 85 -19.10 4.27 -25.16
C GLY A 85 -17.71 4.85 -25.38
N ARG A 86 -17.32 5.84 -24.56
CA ARG A 86 -16.07 6.59 -24.76
C ARG A 86 -14.91 6.21 -23.85
N LEU A 87 -15.11 5.27 -22.91
CA LEU A 87 -14.07 4.85 -21.99
C LEU A 87 -13.02 4.01 -22.72
N ARG A 88 -11.78 4.48 -22.72
CA ARG A 88 -10.64 3.72 -23.23
C ARG A 88 -10.08 2.86 -22.12
N SER A 89 -10.07 1.54 -22.33
CA SER A 89 -9.50 0.57 -21.41
C SER A 89 -8.39 -0.19 -22.15
N PRO A 90 -7.14 -0.12 -21.69
CA PRO A 90 -6.64 0.63 -20.53
C PRO A 90 -6.73 2.14 -20.75
N ASP A 91 -6.82 2.89 -19.66
CA ASP A 91 -6.76 4.35 -19.71
C ASP A 91 -5.32 4.82 -20.02
N PRO A 92 -5.08 5.52 -21.14
CA PRO A 92 -3.74 6.00 -21.48
C PRO A 92 -3.32 7.26 -20.71
N THR A 93 -4.25 7.91 -20.00
CA THR A 93 -3.99 9.23 -19.36
C THR A 93 -3.22 9.14 -18.05
N VAL A 94 -3.16 7.96 -17.43
CA VAL A 94 -2.51 7.77 -16.14
C VAL A 94 -1.60 6.55 -16.19
N THR A 95 -0.30 6.80 -16.04
CA THR A 95 0.75 5.78 -16.09
C THR A 95 1.52 5.63 -14.78
N GLU A 96 1.38 6.58 -13.85
CA GLU A 96 2.12 6.60 -12.58
C GLU A 96 1.32 7.30 -11.47
N ILE A 97 1.42 6.78 -10.24
CA ILE A 97 0.92 7.42 -9.02
C ILE A 97 1.90 7.20 -7.88
N ALA A 98 2.17 8.24 -7.10
CA ALA A 98 3.03 8.18 -5.91
C ALA A 98 4.38 7.47 -6.16
N GLY A 99 4.99 7.66 -7.33
CA GLY A 99 6.27 7.02 -7.71
C GLY A 99 6.15 5.60 -8.25
N ALA A 100 4.94 5.05 -8.39
CA ALA A 100 4.70 3.69 -8.86
C ALA A 100 3.98 3.69 -10.21
N ALA A 101 4.52 2.97 -11.20
CA ALA A 101 3.85 2.77 -12.47
C ALA A 101 2.56 1.96 -12.29
N VAL A 102 1.47 2.42 -12.89
CA VAL A 102 0.14 1.81 -12.77
C VAL A 102 -0.58 1.67 -14.09
N ARG A 103 -1.59 0.81 -14.08
CA ARG A 103 -2.53 0.59 -15.18
C ARG A 103 -3.94 0.73 -14.64
N VAL A 104 -4.74 1.58 -15.29
CA VAL A 104 -6.17 1.73 -15.00
C VAL A 104 -6.97 1.01 -16.07
N THR A 105 -7.89 0.16 -15.66
CA THR A 105 -8.80 -0.56 -16.55
C THR A 105 -10.25 -0.36 -16.14
N TYR A 106 -11.13 -0.43 -17.14
CA TYR A 106 -12.57 -0.37 -16.98
C TYR A 106 -13.18 -1.69 -17.43
N ALA A 107 -14.14 -2.19 -16.65
CA ALA A 107 -15.10 -3.20 -17.08
C ALA A 107 -16.49 -2.59 -17.01
N VAL A 108 -17.26 -2.68 -18.09
CA VAL A 108 -18.61 -2.12 -18.19
C VAL A 108 -19.57 -3.22 -18.60
N GLY A 109 -20.74 -3.29 -17.95
CA GLY A 109 -21.78 -4.24 -18.28
C GLY A 109 -23.17 -3.68 -18.01
N TYR A 110 -24.14 -4.09 -18.83
CA TYR A 110 -25.55 -3.82 -18.55
C TYR A 110 -26.01 -4.56 -17.30
N VAL A 111 -26.89 -3.92 -16.54
CA VAL A 111 -27.57 -4.48 -15.38
C VAL A 111 -29.05 -4.19 -15.52
N ASP A 112 -29.83 -5.25 -15.39
CA ASP A 112 -31.29 -5.26 -15.43
C ASP A 112 -31.87 -5.04 -14.03
N ASP A 113 -32.91 -4.23 -13.92
CA ASP A 113 -33.69 -4.05 -12.70
C ASP A 113 -35.07 -4.71 -12.88
N PRO A 114 -35.40 -5.76 -12.10
CA PRO A 114 -36.69 -6.43 -12.19
C PRO A 114 -37.91 -5.52 -11.97
N ALA A 115 -37.73 -4.36 -11.33
CA ALA A 115 -38.77 -3.35 -11.14
C ALA A 115 -38.83 -2.30 -12.27
N GLY A 116 -37.91 -2.37 -13.23
CA GLY A 116 -37.75 -1.46 -14.36
C GLY A 116 -38.73 -1.71 -15.51
N SER A 117 -38.56 -0.92 -16.58
CA SER A 117 -39.37 -1.07 -17.79
C SER A 117 -38.96 -2.36 -18.52
N VAL A 118 -39.90 -3.30 -18.68
CA VAL A 118 -39.70 -4.61 -19.33
C VAL A 118 -39.18 -4.54 -20.79
N VAL A 119 -39.05 -3.34 -21.35
CA VAL A 119 -38.72 -3.11 -22.76
C VAL A 119 -37.21 -3.10 -23.02
N THR A 120 -36.37 -2.80 -22.03
CA THR A 120 -34.90 -2.78 -22.18
C THR A 120 -34.22 -3.40 -20.98
N TYR A 121 -33.55 -4.56 -21.15
CA TYR A 121 -32.72 -5.24 -20.12
C TYR A 121 -31.43 -4.47 -19.74
N ALA A 122 -31.50 -3.14 -19.70
CA ALA A 122 -30.38 -2.21 -19.65
C ALA A 122 -30.69 -0.97 -18.81
N ASP A 123 -31.42 -1.13 -17.70
CA ASP A 123 -31.79 -0.01 -16.82
C ASP A 123 -30.54 0.72 -16.28
N TYR A 124 -29.48 -0.04 -15.99
CA TYR A 124 -28.22 0.50 -15.49
C TYR A 124 -27.02 -0.04 -16.29
N LYS A 125 -25.93 0.73 -16.23
CA LYS A 125 -24.60 0.26 -16.58
C LYS A 125 -23.75 0.19 -15.33
N LYS A 126 -23.27 -1.00 -15.00
CA LYS A 126 -22.26 -1.22 -13.96
C LYS A 126 -20.88 -0.95 -14.55
N VAL A 127 -20.12 -0.08 -13.89
CA VAL A 127 -18.73 0.20 -14.25
C VAL A 127 -17.84 -0.17 -13.07
N VAL A 128 -16.84 -1.02 -13.33
CA VAL A 128 -15.78 -1.36 -12.39
C VAL A 128 -14.49 -0.69 -12.86
N VAL A 129 -13.95 0.20 -12.03
CA VAL A 129 -12.64 0.82 -12.21
C VAL A 129 -11.63 0.02 -11.41
N THR A 130 -10.59 -0.46 -12.07
CA THR A 130 -9.51 -1.23 -11.43
C THR A 130 -8.18 -0.55 -11.66
N VAL A 131 -7.42 -0.33 -10.59
CA VAL A 131 -6.07 0.22 -10.62
C VAL A 131 -5.10 -0.87 -10.18
N THR A 132 -4.20 -1.28 -11.07
CA THR A 132 -3.15 -2.27 -10.79
C THR A 132 -1.77 -1.65 -10.90
N ARG A 133 -0.82 -2.21 -10.17
CA ARG A 133 0.60 -1.89 -10.36
C ARG A 133 1.10 -2.53 -11.65
N SER A 134 1.81 -1.77 -12.48
CA SER A 134 2.27 -2.24 -13.79
C SER A 134 3.36 -3.31 -13.70
N SER A 135 4.16 -3.31 -12.63
CA SER A 135 5.31 -4.23 -12.51
C SER A 135 4.92 -5.68 -12.21
N ASP A 136 3.88 -5.90 -11.41
CA ASP A 136 3.50 -7.22 -10.91
C ASP A 136 2.00 -7.52 -11.00
N GLY A 137 1.19 -6.58 -11.51
CA GLY A 137 -0.25 -6.73 -11.62
C GLY A 137 -0.99 -6.65 -10.28
N ALA A 138 -0.32 -6.29 -9.18
CA ALA A 138 -0.95 -6.23 -7.87
C ALA A 138 -2.13 -5.25 -7.87
N LEU A 139 -3.26 -5.69 -7.33
CA LEU A 139 -4.43 -4.82 -7.15
C LEU A 139 -4.12 -3.75 -6.10
N LEU A 140 -4.22 -2.48 -6.51
CA LEU A 140 -3.98 -1.33 -5.64
C LEU A 140 -5.29 -0.72 -5.16
N ALA A 141 -6.28 -0.61 -6.04
CA ALA A 141 -7.62 -0.13 -5.73
C ALA A 141 -8.64 -0.67 -6.74
N GLN A 142 -9.88 -0.84 -6.28
CA GLN A 142 -11.02 -1.17 -7.13
C GLN A 142 -12.26 -0.45 -6.61
N LYS A 143 -13.01 0.18 -7.51
CA LYS A 143 -14.29 0.82 -7.19
C LYS A 143 -15.33 0.51 -8.25
N THR A 144 -16.58 0.46 -7.81
CA THR A 144 -17.73 0.15 -8.67
C THR A 144 -18.73 1.29 -8.60
N THR A 145 -19.36 1.60 -9.73
CA THR A 145 -20.53 2.48 -9.78
C THR A 145 -21.57 1.96 -10.75
N TYR A 146 -22.78 2.49 -10.62
CA TYR A 146 -23.91 2.21 -11.51
C TYR A 146 -24.37 3.55 -12.07
N VAL A 147 -24.60 3.59 -13.38
CA VAL A 147 -25.15 4.75 -14.09
C VAL A 147 -26.49 4.34 -14.69
N ALA A 148 -27.55 5.05 -14.33
CA ALA A 148 -28.91 4.78 -14.82
C ALA A 148 -29.13 5.39 -16.21
N ALA A 149 -29.98 4.76 -17.01
CA ALA A 149 -30.50 5.39 -18.22
C ALA A 149 -31.26 6.68 -17.83
N SER A 150 -30.85 7.81 -18.42
CA SER A 150 -31.45 9.13 -18.22
C SER A 150 -32.57 9.41 -19.21
#